data_AF-A0A6N6RZM9-F1
#
_entry.id   AF-A0A6N6RZM9-F1
#
_cell.length_a   1.000
_cell.length_b   1.000
_cell.length_c   1.000
_cell.angle_alpha   90.00
_cell.angle_beta   90.00
_cell.angle_gamma   90.00
#
_symmetry.space_group_name_H-M   'P 1'
#
loop_
_entity.id
_entity.type
_entity.pdbx_description
1 polymer ?
#
loop_
_entity_poly.entity_id
_entity_poly.type
_entity_poly.pdbx_seq_one_letter_code
_entity_poly.pdbx_strand_id
1 'polypeptide(L)'
;MNRARRLQSDRHWIPKYPGKNLVKGYRNHFGVDWLCAITELQMLGVNLDPSYVAKLKQFLDNHTKARKRKKEDQAMDAFDTYSNETFAYIAGYTPAGVPYGITWEEMNSNIT
;
A
#
# COMPACT_ATOMS: atom_id res chain seq x y z
N MET A 1 -16.94 4.37 11.03
CA MET A 1 -17.66 3.53 12.02
C MET A 1 -16.65 2.68 12.76
N ASN A 2 -16.74 2.54 14.09
CA ASN A 2 -15.82 1.68 14.85
C ASN A 2 -16.25 0.19 14.76
N ARG A 3 -15.35 -0.73 15.13
CA ARG A 3 -15.55 -2.18 15.03
C ARG A 3 -16.78 -2.68 15.80
N ALA A 4 -16.95 -2.22 17.04
CA ALA A 4 -18.09 -2.64 17.88
C ALA A 4 -19.44 -2.33 17.23
N ARG A 5 -19.56 -1.14 16.65
CA ARG A 5 -20.79 -0.69 16.00
C ARG A 5 -21.05 -1.47 14.70
N ARG A 6 -20.00 -1.82 13.95
CA ARG A 6 -20.09 -2.73 12.79
C ARG A 6 -20.61 -4.10 13.22
N LEU A 7 -19.94 -4.77 14.16
CA LEU A 7 -20.35 -6.09 14.69
C LEU A 7 -21.80 -6.14 15.18
N GLN A 8 -22.32 -5.04 15.73
CA GLN A 8 -23.73 -4.93 16.10
C GLN A 8 -24.67 -4.84 14.88
N SER A 9 -24.29 -4.06 13.87
CA SER A 9 -25.05 -3.88 12.63
C SER A 9 -25.01 -5.14 11.74
N ASP A 10 -23.89 -5.86 11.77
CA ASP A 10 -23.62 -7.05 10.96
C ASP A 10 -24.67 -8.14 11.15
N ARG A 11 -25.13 -8.35 12.39
CA ARG A 11 -26.16 -9.35 12.73
C ARG A 11 -27.45 -9.15 11.93
N HIS A 12 -27.76 -7.91 11.57
CA HIS A 12 -28.96 -7.58 10.80
C HIS A 12 -28.68 -7.52 9.30
N TRP A 13 -27.45 -7.18 8.91
CA TRP A 13 -27.06 -7.00 7.52
C TRP A 13 -26.71 -8.32 6.82
N ILE A 14 -25.95 -9.21 7.46
CA ILE A 14 -25.50 -10.48 6.89
C ILE A 14 -26.66 -11.33 6.36
N PRO A 15 -27.77 -11.55 7.11
CA PRO A 15 -28.89 -12.36 6.62
C PRO A 15 -29.62 -11.74 5.41
N LYS A 16 -29.51 -10.42 5.23
CA LYS A 16 -30.17 -9.67 4.16
C LYS A 16 -29.28 -9.53 2.92
N TYR A 17 -28.02 -9.95 3.00
CA TYR A 17 -27.07 -9.75 1.91
C TYR A 17 -27.34 -10.75 0.78
N PRO A 18 -27.73 -10.30 -0.44
CA PRO A 18 -28.11 -11.20 -1.54
C PRO A 18 -26.90 -11.68 -2.35
N GLY A 19 -25.71 -11.13 -2.09
CA GLY A 19 -24.53 -11.37 -2.92
C GLY A 19 -23.83 -12.69 -2.61
N LYS A 20 -23.21 -13.28 -3.64
CA LYS A 20 -22.43 -14.54 -3.50
C LYS A 20 -21.15 -14.36 -2.68
N ASN A 21 -20.47 -13.23 -2.80
CA ASN A 21 -19.22 -12.97 -2.09
C ASN A 21 -19.47 -12.10 -0.87
N LEU A 22 -19.60 -12.75 0.29
CA LEU A 22 -19.88 -12.09 1.56
C LEU A 22 -18.73 -11.18 2.01
N VAL A 23 -17.48 -11.61 1.86
CA VAL A 23 -16.30 -10.81 2.23
C VAL A 23 -16.24 -9.50 1.43
N LYS A 24 -16.44 -9.58 0.11
CA LYS A 24 -16.48 -8.40 -0.78
C LYS A 24 -17.64 -7.48 -0.42
N GLY A 25 -18.82 -8.06 -0.18
CA GLY A 25 -20.01 -7.32 0.23
C GLY A 25 -19.80 -6.55 1.52
N TYR A 26 -19.29 -7.25 2.53
CA TYR A 26 -19.00 -6.70 3.85
C TYR A 26 -18.01 -5.54 3.76
N ARG A 27 -16.89 -5.78 3.05
CA ARG A 27 -15.87 -4.77 2.77
C ARG A 27 -16.47 -3.50 2.19
N ASN A 28 -17.31 -3.64 1.18
CA ASN A 28 -17.91 -2.50 0.48
C ASN A 28 -18.98 -1.80 1.32
N HIS A 29 -19.79 -2.56 2.07
CA HIS A 29 -20.87 -2.00 2.88
C HIS A 29 -20.34 -1.19 4.07
N PHE A 30 -19.29 -1.69 4.74
CA PHE A 30 -18.72 -1.03 5.91
C PHE A 30 -17.46 -0.20 5.65
N GLY A 31 -16.96 -0.20 4.39
CA GLY A 31 -15.78 0.58 3.99
C GLY A 31 -14.49 0.13 4.69
N VAL A 32 -14.35 -1.17 4.96
CA VAL A 32 -13.16 -1.75 5.61
C VAL A 32 -12.18 -2.35 4.60
N ASP A 33 -11.01 -2.77 5.05
CA ASP A 33 -10.10 -3.58 4.22
C ASP A 33 -10.50 -5.07 4.21
N TRP A 34 -9.87 -5.84 3.31
CA TRP A 34 -10.16 -7.26 3.12
C TRP A 34 -9.85 -8.12 4.36
N LEU A 35 -8.77 -7.83 5.08
CA LEU A 35 -8.39 -8.61 6.26
C LEU A 35 -9.35 -8.31 7.42
N CYS A 36 -9.69 -7.04 7.61
CA CYS A 36 -10.69 -6.62 8.58
C CYS A 36 -12.05 -7.28 8.33
N ALA A 37 -12.51 -7.32 7.08
CA ALA A 37 -13.73 -8.02 6.70
C ALA A 37 -13.68 -9.53 7.02
N ILE A 38 -12.57 -10.21 6.70
CA ILE A 38 -12.41 -11.65 6.99
C ILE A 38 -12.46 -11.89 8.49
N THR A 39 -11.68 -11.14 9.28
CA THR A 39 -11.60 -11.33 10.73
C THR A 39 -12.94 -11.06 11.41
N GLU A 40 -13.65 -10.01 11.02
CA GLU A 40 -14.96 -9.67 11.60
C GLU A 40 -16.02 -10.72 11.24
N LEU A 41 -16.04 -11.21 9.99
CA LEU A 41 -16.92 -12.31 9.59
C LEU A 41 -16.62 -13.61 10.35
N GLN A 42 -15.34 -13.95 10.56
CA GLN A 42 -14.96 -15.12 11.38
C GLN A 42 -15.40 -14.99 12.84
N MET A 43 -15.30 -13.80 13.44
CA MET A 43 -15.80 -13.55 14.79
C MET A 43 -17.31 -13.69 14.92
N LEU A 44 -18.04 -13.43 13.83
CA LEU A 44 -19.49 -13.63 13.76
C LEU A 44 -19.88 -15.09 13.49
N GLY A 45 -18.91 -16.01 13.43
CA GLY A 45 -19.14 -17.43 13.20
C GLY A 45 -19.38 -17.80 11.73
N VAL A 46 -19.10 -16.89 10.79
CA VAL A 46 -19.22 -17.20 9.37
C VAL A 46 -18.11 -18.17 8.97
N ASN A 47 -18.51 -19.36 8.49
CA ASN A 47 -17.57 -20.34 7.99
C ASN A 47 -17.07 -19.92 6.59
N LEU A 48 -15.88 -19.34 6.54
CA LEU A 48 -15.20 -18.99 5.29
C LEU A 48 -14.26 -20.12 4.89
N ASP A 49 -14.28 -20.49 3.60
CA ASP A 49 -13.34 -21.47 3.05
C ASP A 49 -11.88 -21.05 3.35
N PRO A 50 -11.11 -21.86 4.10
CA PRO A 50 -9.72 -21.56 4.42
C PRO A 50 -8.85 -21.35 3.18
N SER A 51 -9.14 -22.09 2.10
CA SER A 51 -8.39 -21.99 0.84
C SER A 51 -8.61 -20.64 0.18
N TYR A 52 -9.85 -20.15 0.15
CA TYR A 52 -10.19 -18.80 -0.29
C TYR A 52 -9.50 -17.71 0.53
N VAL A 53 -9.53 -17.82 1.86
CA VAL A 53 -8.90 -16.86 2.77
C VAL A 53 -7.38 -16.83 2.54
N ALA A 54 -6.74 -17.99 2.39
CA ALA A 54 -5.30 -18.08 2.13
C ALA A 54 -4.92 -17.40 0.81
N LYS A 55 -5.64 -17.69 -0.28
CA LYS A 55 -5.42 -17.05 -1.59
C LYS A 55 -5.57 -15.53 -1.53
N LEU A 56 -6.58 -15.04 -0.82
CA LEU A 56 -6.80 -13.61 -0.61
C LEU A 56 -5.64 -12.95 0.15
N LYS A 57 -5.18 -13.57 1.24
CA LYS A 57 -4.03 -13.08 2.02
C LYS A 57 -2.76 -13.02 1.18
N GLN A 58 -2.47 -14.07 0.41
CA GLN A 58 -1.32 -14.10 -0.50
C GLN A 58 -1.42 -13.01 -1.58
N PHE A 59 -2.60 -12.83 -2.19
CA PHE A 59 -2.82 -11.77 -3.17
C PHE A 59 -2.56 -10.38 -2.58
N LEU A 60 -3.07 -10.10 -1.37
CA LEU A 60 -2.89 -8.81 -0.69
C LEU A 60 -1.43 -8.54 -0.35
N ASP A 61 -0.69 -9.54 0.13
CA ASP A 61 0.73 -9.44 0.42
C ASP A 61 1.55 -9.16 -0.85
N ASN A 62 1.33 -9.94 -1.91
CA ASN A 62 1.99 -9.75 -3.20
C ASN A 62 1.72 -8.37 -3.78
N HIS A 63 0.48 -7.89 -3.72
CA HIS A 63 0.11 -6.58 -4.21
C HIS A 63 0.74 -5.45 -3.40
N THR A 64 0.86 -5.61 -2.07
CA THR A 64 1.55 -4.64 -1.20
C THR A 64 3.04 -4.58 -1.53
N LYS A 65 3.69 -5.74 -1.68
CA LYS A 65 5.10 -5.84 -2.08
C LYS A 65 5.35 -5.23 -3.46
N ALA A 66 4.49 -5.51 -4.44
CA ALA A 66 4.61 -4.95 -5.78
C ALA A 66 4.50 -3.41 -5.78
N ARG A 67 3.56 -2.86 -5.00
CA ARG A 67 3.44 -1.40 -4.83
C ARG A 67 4.68 -0.79 -4.18
N LYS A 68 5.25 -1.47 -3.17
CA LYS A 68 6.47 -1.00 -2.52
C LYS A 68 7.65 -0.97 -3.50
N ARG A 69 7.86 -2.06 -4.24
CA ARG A 69 8.90 -2.15 -5.28
C ARG A 69 8.76 -1.05 -6.32
N LYS A 70 7.55 -0.87 -6.88
CA LYS A 70 7.30 0.20 -7.84
C LYS A 70 7.64 1.59 -7.29
N LYS A 71 7.37 1.84 -6.00
CA LYS A 71 7.71 3.12 -5.36
C LYS A 71 9.22 3.27 -5.14
N GLU A 72 9.91 2.19 -4.78
CA GLU A 72 11.37 2.15 -4.65
C GLU A 72 12.04 2.37 -6.01
N ASP A 73 11.58 1.67 -7.06
CA ASP A 73 12.08 1.82 -8.43
C ASP A 73 11.89 3.26 -8.94
N GLN A 74 10.72 3.87 -8.69
CA GLN A 74 10.45 5.26 -9.05
C GLN A 74 11.33 6.25 -8.27
N ALA A 75 11.63 5.96 -7.01
CA ALA A 75 12.53 6.79 -6.21
C ALA A 75 13.98 6.66 -6.71
N MET A 76 14.40 5.46 -7.11
CA MET A 76 15.72 5.20 -7.68
C MET A 76 15.88 5.91 -9.03
N ASP A 77 14.91 5.77 -9.93
CA ASP A 77 14.90 6.42 -11.25
C ASP A 77 14.95 7.96 -11.13
N ALA A 78 14.18 8.52 -10.19
CA ALA A 78 14.26 9.94 -9.88
C ALA A 78 15.64 10.32 -9.35
N PHE A 79 16.25 9.51 -8.47
CA PHE A 79 17.59 9.77 -7.96
C PHE A 79 18.64 9.74 -9.07
N ASP A 80 18.62 8.73 -9.94
CA ASP A 80 19.53 8.60 -11.10
C ASP A 80 19.36 9.76 -12.10
N THR A 81 18.14 10.29 -12.24
CA THR A 81 17.86 11.43 -13.13
C THR A 81 18.49 12.73 -12.62
N TYR A 82 18.55 12.93 -11.31
CA TYR A 82 19.06 14.15 -10.68
C TYR A 82 20.43 13.94 -10.02
N SER A 83 21.18 12.90 -10.35
CA SER A 83 22.54 12.68 -9.84
C SER A 83 23.45 12.14 -10.96
N ASN A 84 24.76 12.24 -10.76
CA ASN A 84 25.74 11.61 -11.65
C ASN A 84 27.05 11.35 -10.90
N GLU A 85 28.12 10.99 -11.64
CA GLU A 85 29.45 10.70 -11.06
C GLU A 85 30.05 11.88 -10.29
N THR A 86 29.70 13.13 -10.64
CA THR A 86 30.25 14.36 -10.01
C THR A 86 29.31 14.92 -8.94
N PHE A 87 28.01 14.92 -9.20
CA PHE A 87 26.99 15.57 -8.36
C PHE A 87 26.12 14.51 -7.67
N ALA A 88 26.04 14.59 -6.33
CA ALA A 88 25.10 13.83 -5.52
C ALA A 88 23.65 14.31 -5.74
N TYR A 89 23.47 15.58 -6.13
CA TYR A 89 22.18 16.14 -6.53
C TYR A 89 22.38 17.29 -7.52
N ILE A 90 21.75 17.24 -8.69
CA ILE A 90 21.75 18.27 -9.74
C ILE A 90 20.50 19.13 -9.56
N ALA A 91 20.70 20.38 -9.16
CA ALA A 91 19.61 21.35 -8.96
C ALA A 91 19.10 21.94 -10.29
N GLY A 92 19.94 21.89 -11.33
CA GLY A 92 19.57 22.35 -12.66
C GLY A 92 20.75 22.42 -13.62
N TYR A 93 20.48 22.96 -14.80
CA TYR A 93 21.47 23.21 -15.85
C TYR A 93 21.52 24.69 -16.17
N THR A 94 22.73 25.23 -16.33
CA THR A 94 22.92 26.58 -16.84
C THR A 94 22.46 26.69 -18.31
N PRO A 95 22.25 27.90 -18.86
CA PRO A 95 21.89 28.06 -20.29
C PRO A 95 22.89 27.45 -21.27
N ALA A 96 24.17 27.28 -20.86
CA ALA A 96 25.21 26.60 -21.63
C ALA A 96 25.19 25.05 -21.48
N GLY A 97 24.24 24.49 -20.73
CA GLY A 97 24.09 23.05 -20.51
C GLY A 97 24.98 22.47 -19.42
N VAL A 98 25.67 23.30 -18.63
CA VAL A 98 26.53 22.82 -17.53
C VAL A 98 25.67 22.55 -16.29
N PRO A 99 25.71 21.34 -15.70
CA PRO A 99 24.99 21.02 -14.47
C PRO A 99 25.57 21.75 -13.26
N TYR A 100 24.71 22.12 -12.31
CA TYR A 100 25.13 22.64 -11.01
C TYR A 100 24.26 22.02 -9.89
N GLY A 101 24.86 21.86 -8.71
CA GLY A 101 24.21 21.16 -7.61
C GLY A 101 25.17 20.83 -6.48
N ILE A 102 24.80 19.86 -5.64
CA ILE A 102 25.60 19.37 -4.51
C ILE A 102 26.50 18.24 -4.99
N THR A 103 27.80 18.35 -4.74
CA THR A 103 28.78 17.29 -5.04
C THR A 103 28.80 16.19 -3.96
N TRP A 104 29.34 15.03 -4.29
CA TRP A 104 29.54 13.95 -3.31
C TRP A 104 30.46 14.37 -2.15
N GLU A 105 31.47 15.21 -2.42
CA GLU A 105 32.38 15.74 -1.40
C GLU A 105 31.66 16.68 -0.43
N GLU A 106 30.82 17.58 -0.95
CA GLU A 106 30.02 18.49 -0.12
C GLU A 106 28.96 17.74 0.70
N MET A 107 28.30 16.74 0.11
CA MET A 107 27.31 15.91 0.82
C MET A 107 27.95 15.20 2.02
N ASN A 108 29.11 14.58 1.82
CA ASN A 108 29.82 13.85 2.87
C ASN A 108 30.38 14.76 3.97
N SER A 109 30.77 16.00 3.60
CA SER A 109 31.29 16.98 4.55
C SER A 109 30.19 17.55 5.48
N ASN A 110 28.93 17.53 5.07
CA ASN A 110 27.79 18.04 5.85
C ASN A 110 27.16 17.00 6.80
N ILE A 111 27.65 15.76 6.82
CA ILE A 111 27.10 14.65 7.65
C ILE A 111 27.93 14.42 8.94
N THR A 112 28.95 15.25 9.20
CA THR A 112 29.79 15.20 10.40
C THR A 112 29.41 16.30 11.39
#